data_AF-L0NC47-F1
#
_entry.id   AF-L0NC47-F1
#
_cell.length_a   1.000
_cell.length_b   1.000
_cell.length_c   1.000
_cell.angle_alpha   90.00
_cell.angle_beta   90.00
_cell.angle_gamma   90.00
#
_symmetry.space_group_name_H-M   'P 1'
#
loop_
_entity.id
_entity.type
_entity.pdbx_description
1 polymer ?
#
loop_
_entity_poly.entity_id
_entity_poly.type
_entity_poly.pdbx_seq_one_letter_code
_entity_poly.pdbx_strand_id
1 'polypeptide(L)'
;MPRSDTNAQYRLTLEYLETQTSGPLFEAMRAKLAGIASHSGMQGVFRLLGSDIFRVREIEAMPSATIAQPIDVNLLSATRRICERIAACGELGELFDAALAGLQQHFGIDYSMVMMLDRTMGRLYTVASRGYPVSGIGSEVGIGLGVIGVAAEQGKPIRIGRMASEYSYGTAVRDTALAAGLEWICDTAIPYPGLKAPQSQIAMPILRDGKTIGVLFAESPEPNQFRYDEEDALSLVAGQLSVLISLQQHEETAEKATLVAAPGEMAGSEIRIRHYRADDTIFVDHDYLIKGVAGAILWKILREYAGSGRIEFSNRELRLDPTLRLPEYSENLEARLVLLQRRLCERDVGISIDRCGRGRFRLIVGGRLTLEEMGAG
;
A
#
# COMPACT_ATOMS: atom_id res chain seq x y z
N MET A 1 -28.99 0.87 5.51
CA MET A 1 -29.39 2.29 5.60
C MET A 1 -29.81 2.78 4.21
N PRO A 2 -30.74 3.75 4.08
CA PRO A 2 -31.10 4.30 2.78
C PRO A 2 -29.90 5.03 2.13
N ARG A 3 -29.78 4.92 0.80
CA ARG A 3 -28.72 5.56 0.00
C ARG A 3 -28.99 7.05 -0.16
N SER A 4 -28.00 7.88 0.17
CA SER A 4 -28.05 9.35 0.06
C SER A 4 -28.31 9.85 -1.36
N ASP A 5 -28.03 9.03 -2.38
CA ASP A 5 -27.99 9.48 -3.78
C ASP A 5 -29.32 9.27 -4.52
N THR A 6 -30.33 8.72 -3.82
CA THR A 6 -31.69 8.57 -4.39
C THR A 6 -32.55 9.80 -4.23
N ASN A 7 -32.09 10.82 -3.49
CA ASN A 7 -32.93 11.94 -3.05
C ASN A 7 -34.19 11.50 -2.26
N ALA A 8 -34.20 10.25 -1.78
CA ALA A 8 -35.22 9.76 -0.86
C ALA A 8 -35.02 10.46 0.49
N GLN A 9 -36.06 11.15 0.95
CA GLN A 9 -36.04 11.84 2.22
C GLN A 9 -36.72 10.99 3.28
N TYR A 10 -36.12 10.94 4.47
CA TYR A 10 -36.66 10.20 5.60
C TYR A 10 -36.66 11.10 6.83
N ARG A 11 -37.72 11.01 7.63
CA ARG A 11 -37.76 11.56 8.98
C ARG A 11 -37.45 10.44 9.96
N LEU A 12 -36.48 10.69 10.84
CA LEU A 12 -36.09 9.76 11.89
C LEU A 12 -36.64 10.24 13.23
N THR A 13 -37.38 9.37 13.93
CA THR A 13 -37.70 9.57 15.34
C THR A 13 -36.58 8.93 16.17
N LEU A 14 -35.81 9.77 16.84
CA LEU A 14 -34.62 9.36 17.60
C LEU A 14 -34.86 9.49 19.10
N GLU A 15 -34.42 8.48 19.85
CA GLU A 15 -34.31 8.52 21.30
C GLU A 15 -32.83 8.59 21.67
N TYR A 16 -32.42 9.65 22.35
CA TYR A 16 -31.06 9.76 22.89
C TYR A 16 -30.84 8.71 23.98
N LEU A 17 -29.73 7.99 23.91
CA LEU A 17 -29.35 7.00 24.92
C LEU A 17 -28.22 7.53 25.79
N GLU A 18 -27.09 7.88 25.19
CA GLU A 18 -25.89 8.30 25.90
C GLU A 18 -24.91 9.03 24.97
N THR A 19 -23.95 9.76 25.56
CA THR A 19 -22.77 10.30 24.89
C THR A 19 -21.56 9.50 25.35
N GLN A 20 -20.88 8.83 24.41
CA GLN A 20 -19.62 8.16 24.69
C GLN A 20 -18.45 9.12 24.44
N THR A 21 -17.56 9.28 25.40
CA THR A 21 -16.32 10.08 25.28
C THR A 21 -15.06 9.22 25.21
N SER A 22 -15.23 7.89 25.21
CA SER A 22 -14.18 6.89 25.07
C SER A 22 -14.79 5.58 24.55
N GLY A 23 -13.93 4.63 24.15
CA GLY A 23 -14.35 3.31 23.68
C GLY A 23 -14.27 3.13 22.15
N PRO A 24 -14.60 1.93 21.64
CA PRO A 24 -14.33 1.58 20.24
C PRO A 24 -15.00 2.48 19.19
N LEU A 25 -16.24 2.91 19.46
CA LEU A 25 -16.97 3.82 18.58
C LEU A 25 -16.35 5.21 18.57
N PHE A 26 -16.04 5.75 19.74
CA PHE A 26 -15.40 7.06 19.90
C PHE A 26 -14.05 7.11 19.18
N GLU A 27 -13.20 6.10 19.36
CA GLU A 27 -11.90 6.03 18.68
C GLU A 27 -12.06 5.87 17.15
N ALA A 28 -13.04 5.11 16.68
CA ALA A 28 -13.32 5.01 15.25
C ALA A 28 -13.78 6.35 14.65
N MET A 29 -14.65 7.09 15.34
CA MET A 29 -15.08 8.43 14.92
C MET A 29 -13.93 9.43 14.96
N ARG A 30 -13.09 9.37 15.99
CA ARG A 30 -11.90 10.23 16.14
C ARG A 30 -10.91 10.00 15.01
N ALA A 31 -10.64 8.74 14.66
CA ALA A 31 -9.79 8.39 13.53
C ALA A 31 -10.35 8.92 12.20
N LYS A 32 -11.66 8.75 11.95
CA LYS A 32 -12.33 9.30 10.75
C LYS A 32 -12.20 10.82 10.67
N LEU A 33 -12.39 11.52 11.78
CA LEU A 33 -12.23 12.97 11.86
C LEU A 33 -10.78 13.41 11.59
N ALA A 34 -9.80 12.70 12.16
CA ALA A 34 -8.38 12.96 11.91
C ALA A 34 -8.01 12.77 10.43
N GLY A 35 -8.58 11.76 9.77
CA GLY A 35 -8.37 11.51 8.34
C GLY A 35 -8.87 12.64 7.46
N ILE A 36 -10.06 13.17 7.76
CA ILE A 36 -10.63 14.33 7.07
C ILE A 36 -9.77 15.59 7.31
N ALA A 37 -9.41 15.85 8.57
CA ALA A 37 -8.62 17.02 8.96
C ALA A 37 -7.21 17.00 8.34
N SER A 38 -6.57 15.83 8.27
CA SER A 38 -5.27 15.66 7.62
C SER A 38 -5.31 15.93 6.13
N HIS A 39 -6.44 15.66 5.48
CA HIS A 39 -6.59 15.87 4.05
C HIS A 39 -6.87 17.34 3.72
N SER A 40 -7.58 18.06 4.59
CA SER A 40 -7.97 19.46 4.36
C SER A 40 -6.98 20.49 4.93
N GLY A 41 -5.82 20.06 5.44
CA GLY A 41 -4.87 20.95 6.14
C GLY A 41 -5.39 21.53 7.46
N MET A 42 -6.46 20.97 8.03
CA MET A 42 -7.09 21.42 9.28
C MET A 42 -6.68 20.54 10.47
N GLN A 43 -5.48 19.95 10.42
CA GLN A 43 -4.95 19.16 11.52
C GLN A 43 -4.90 20.01 12.81
N GLY A 44 -5.38 19.45 13.92
CA GLY A 44 -5.42 20.14 15.22
C GLY A 44 -6.59 21.13 15.42
N VAL A 45 -7.36 21.44 14.38
CA VAL A 45 -8.52 22.35 14.49
C VAL A 45 -9.76 21.61 14.98
N PHE A 46 -10.01 20.41 14.46
CA PHE A 46 -11.17 19.60 14.85
C PHE A 46 -10.84 18.69 16.03
N ARG A 47 -11.61 18.83 17.11
CA ARG A 47 -11.56 17.95 18.27
C ARG A 47 -12.89 17.24 18.45
N LEU A 48 -12.89 15.91 18.43
CA LEU A 48 -14.05 15.12 18.80
C LEU A 48 -14.30 15.28 20.31
N LEU A 49 -15.50 15.75 20.68
CA LEU A 49 -15.88 15.95 22.09
C LEU A 49 -16.66 14.76 22.66
N GLY A 50 -17.39 14.04 21.81
CA GLY A 50 -18.22 12.90 22.19
C GLY A 50 -18.86 12.24 20.97
N SER A 51 -19.38 11.04 21.17
CA SER A 51 -20.15 10.27 20.20
C SER A 51 -21.52 10.00 20.78
N ASP A 52 -22.53 10.72 20.30
CA ASP A 52 -23.91 10.57 20.77
C ASP A 52 -24.55 9.34 20.14
N ILE A 53 -25.08 8.47 20.99
CA ILE A 53 -25.79 7.25 20.59
C ILE A 53 -27.28 7.50 20.68
N PHE A 54 -27.95 7.29 19.55
CA PHE A 54 -29.40 7.37 19.44
C PHE A 54 -29.97 6.01 19.06
N ARG A 55 -31.09 5.63 19.67
CA ARG A 55 -31.95 4.56 19.18
C ARG A 55 -32.92 5.12 18.16
N VAL A 56 -32.96 4.51 16.98
CA VAL A 56 -33.97 4.82 15.97
C VAL A 56 -35.27 4.12 16.37
N ARG A 57 -36.31 4.89 16.68
CA ARG A 57 -37.65 4.38 17.04
C ARG A 57 -38.54 4.20 15.82
N GLU A 58 -38.43 5.14 14.89
CA GLU A 58 -39.24 5.15 13.67
C GLU A 58 -38.45 5.76 12.51
N ILE A 59 -38.70 5.24 11.32
CA ILE A 59 -38.18 5.75 10.05
C ILE A 59 -39.39 6.00 9.16
N GLU A 60 -39.76 7.26 8.96
CA GLU A 60 -40.88 7.67 8.11
C GLU A 60 -40.33 8.11 6.75
N ALA A 61 -40.80 7.48 5.67
CA ALA A 61 -40.48 7.92 4.31
C ALA A 61 -41.28 9.17 3.98
N MET A 62 -40.58 10.26 3.65
CA MET A 62 -41.22 11.52 3.27
C MET A 62 -41.52 11.52 1.76
N PRO A 63 -42.58 12.20 1.32
CA PRO A 63 -42.79 12.43 -0.11
C PRO A 63 -41.61 13.20 -0.71
N SER A 64 -40.83 12.54 -1.57
CA SER A 64 -39.73 13.16 -2.29
C SER A 64 -39.60 12.61 -3.71
N ALA A 65 -39.02 13.41 -4.60
CA ALA A 65 -38.67 12.96 -5.94
C ALA A 65 -37.48 12.01 -5.84
N THR A 66 -37.72 10.72 -6.04
CA THR A 66 -36.68 9.69 -5.96
C THR A 66 -36.04 9.43 -7.31
N ILE A 67 -34.73 9.20 -7.30
CA ILE A 67 -33.96 8.77 -8.45
C ILE A 67 -33.84 7.24 -8.39
N ALA A 68 -34.13 6.57 -9.50
CA ALA A 68 -34.01 5.11 -9.59
C ALA A 68 -32.57 4.67 -9.32
N GLN A 69 -32.42 3.67 -8.45
CA GLN A 69 -31.09 3.14 -8.13
C GLN A 69 -30.57 2.25 -9.26
N PRO A 70 -29.28 2.34 -9.59
CA PRO A 70 -28.61 1.27 -10.32
C PRO A 70 -28.74 -0.05 -9.55
N ILE A 71 -28.82 -1.16 -10.28
CA ILE A 71 -28.74 -2.50 -9.67
C ILE A 71 -27.32 -2.67 -9.12
N ASP A 72 -27.26 -3.02 -7.83
CA ASP A 72 -25.99 -3.17 -7.15
C ASP A 72 -25.26 -4.46 -7.46
N VAL A 73 -23.95 -4.37 -7.38
CA VAL A 73 -23.11 -5.54 -7.29
C VAL A 73 -23.36 -6.22 -5.95
N ASN A 74 -23.58 -7.54 -5.96
CA ASN A 74 -23.62 -8.32 -4.73
C ASN A 74 -22.21 -8.39 -4.13
N LEU A 75 -21.92 -7.51 -3.18
CA LEU A 75 -20.59 -7.37 -2.59
C LEU A 75 -20.10 -8.64 -1.88
N LEU A 76 -20.99 -9.45 -1.29
CA LEU A 76 -20.58 -10.73 -0.69
C LEU A 76 -20.12 -11.74 -1.75
N SER A 77 -20.83 -11.82 -2.88
CA SER A 77 -20.41 -12.66 -4.01
C SER A 77 -19.10 -12.16 -4.62
N ALA A 78 -18.94 -10.83 -4.71
CA ALA A 78 -17.70 -10.21 -5.16
C ALA A 78 -16.53 -10.54 -4.22
N THR A 79 -16.68 -10.31 -2.91
CA THR A 79 -15.69 -10.66 -1.87
C THR A 79 -15.31 -12.13 -1.96
N ARG A 80 -16.29 -13.05 -2.01
CA ARG A 80 -16.03 -14.48 -2.12
C ARG A 80 -15.16 -14.81 -3.33
N ARG A 81 -15.49 -14.28 -4.51
CA ARG A 81 -14.71 -14.51 -5.75
C ARG A 81 -13.28 -13.99 -5.63
N ILE A 82 -13.08 -12.82 -5.02
CA ILE A 82 -11.75 -12.29 -4.76
C ILE A 82 -10.98 -13.22 -3.81
N CYS A 83 -11.58 -13.57 -2.66
CA CYS A 83 -10.97 -14.44 -1.66
C CYS A 83 -10.56 -15.81 -2.24
N GLU A 84 -11.42 -16.44 -3.04
CA GLU A 84 -11.12 -17.69 -3.75
C GLU A 84 -9.92 -17.55 -4.69
N ARG A 85 -9.84 -16.44 -5.44
CA ARG A 85 -8.75 -16.18 -6.38
C ARG A 85 -7.42 -15.95 -5.66
N ILE A 86 -7.42 -15.09 -4.65
CA ILE A 86 -6.19 -14.72 -3.93
C ILE A 86 -5.66 -15.89 -3.08
N ALA A 87 -6.53 -16.79 -2.60
CA ALA A 87 -6.14 -17.98 -1.87
C ALA A 87 -5.36 -19.00 -2.72
N ALA A 88 -5.49 -18.94 -4.05
CA ALA A 88 -4.77 -19.81 -4.98
C ALA A 88 -3.37 -19.27 -5.36
N CYS A 89 -3.01 -18.05 -4.93
CA CYS A 89 -1.75 -17.42 -5.28
C CYS A 89 -0.58 -18.03 -4.51
N GLY A 90 0.48 -18.40 -5.23
CA GLY A 90 1.72 -18.95 -4.66
C GLY A 90 2.78 -17.89 -4.35
N GLU A 91 2.50 -16.63 -4.68
CA GLU A 91 3.42 -15.50 -4.58
C GLU A 91 2.73 -14.24 -4.11
N LEU A 92 3.51 -13.38 -3.43
CA LEU A 92 3.01 -12.11 -2.94
C LEU A 92 2.73 -11.10 -4.06
N GLY A 93 3.55 -11.08 -5.11
CA GLY A 93 3.28 -10.25 -6.29
C GLY A 93 1.96 -10.63 -6.97
N GLU A 94 1.77 -11.93 -7.23
CA GLU A 94 0.53 -12.46 -7.81
C GLU A 94 -0.68 -12.21 -6.91
N LEU A 95 -0.50 -12.34 -5.58
CA LEU A 95 -1.53 -12.07 -4.59
C LEU A 95 -2.07 -10.64 -4.71
N PHE A 96 -1.17 -9.65 -4.75
CA PHE A 96 -1.56 -8.24 -4.87
C PHE A 96 -2.25 -7.97 -6.20
N ASP A 97 -1.72 -8.49 -7.31
CA ASP A 97 -2.30 -8.27 -8.63
C ASP A 97 -3.67 -8.93 -8.77
N ALA A 98 -3.84 -10.14 -8.23
CA ALA A 98 -5.11 -10.84 -8.20
C ALA A 98 -6.16 -10.11 -7.34
N ALA A 99 -5.76 -9.54 -6.20
CA ALA A 99 -6.63 -8.75 -5.35
C ALA A 99 -7.12 -7.49 -6.08
N LEU A 100 -6.20 -6.68 -6.62
CA LEU A 100 -6.53 -5.44 -7.33
C LEU A 100 -7.34 -5.71 -8.61
N ALA A 101 -7.00 -6.76 -9.36
CA ALA A 101 -7.79 -7.18 -10.52
C ALA A 101 -9.21 -7.62 -10.11
N GLY A 102 -9.34 -8.30 -8.98
CA GLY A 102 -10.62 -8.70 -8.40
C GLY A 102 -11.48 -7.50 -8.00
N LEU A 103 -10.90 -6.46 -7.40
CA LEU A 103 -11.61 -5.21 -7.06
C LEU A 103 -12.14 -4.52 -8.32
N GLN A 104 -11.33 -4.42 -9.38
CA GLN A 104 -11.79 -3.87 -10.65
C GLN A 104 -12.92 -4.72 -11.25
N GLN A 105 -12.72 -6.03 -11.36
CA GLN A 105 -13.65 -6.93 -12.06
C GLN A 105 -14.97 -7.16 -11.31
N HIS A 106 -14.94 -7.17 -9.97
CA HIS A 106 -16.07 -7.60 -9.16
C HIS A 106 -16.64 -6.51 -8.26
N PHE A 107 -15.90 -5.44 -7.97
CA PHE A 107 -16.44 -4.29 -7.21
C PHE A 107 -16.67 -3.06 -8.10
N GLY A 108 -16.16 -3.06 -9.34
CA GLY A 108 -16.16 -1.86 -10.18
C GLY A 108 -15.25 -0.76 -9.64
N ILE A 109 -14.22 -1.13 -8.87
CA ILE A 109 -13.22 -0.20 -8.34
C ILE A 109 -12.06 -0.15 -9.33
N ASP A 110 -12.06 0.89 -10.17
CA ASP A 110 -11.07 1.01 -11.24
C ASP A 110 -9.68 1.40 -10.75
N TYR A 111 -9.61 2.22 -9.71
CA TYR A 111 -8.35 2.80 -9.21
C TYR A 111 -8.07 2.30 -7.79
N SER A 112 -7.09 1.42 -7.66
CA SER A 112 -6.72 0.85 -6.37
C SER A 112 -5.24 0.50 -6.29
N MET A 113 -4.69 0.55 -5.08
CA MET A 113 -3.29 0.23 -4.81
C MET A 113 -3.13 -0.46 -3.45
N VAL A 114 -2.07 -1.24 -3.32
CA VAL A 114 -1.61 -1.83 -2.06
C VAL A 114 -0.32 -1.13 -1.66
N MET A 115 -0.28 -0.68 -0.41
CA MET A 115 0.92 -0.13 0.21
C MET A 115 1.31 -0.96 1.42
N MET A 116 2.62 -1.16 1.62
CA MET A 116 3.14 -1.91 2.78
C MET A 116 3.87 -0.98 3.73
N LEU A 117 3.75 -1.24 5.04
CA LEU A 117 4.35 -0.41 6.07
C LEU A 117 5.84 -0.76 6.23
N ASP A 118 6.69 0.24 6.13
CA ASP A 118 8.05 0.22 6.66
C ASP A 118 8.05 0.89 8.04
N ARG A 119 8.08 0.07 9.11
CA ARG A 119 8.12 0.57 10.49
C ARG A 119 9.43 1.27 10.82
N THR A 120 10.54 0.85 10.21
CA THR A 120 11.86 1.43 10.47
C THR A 120 11.92 2.86 9.96
N MET A 121 11.35 3.11 8.78
CA MET A 121 11.31 4.44 8.17
C MET A 121 10.07 5.25 8.54
N GLY A 122 9.05 4.65 9.17
CA GLY A 122 7.79 5.32 9.50
C GLY A 122 7.01 5.75 8.24
N ARG A 123 7.06 4.94 7.18
CA ARG A 123 6.47 5.25 5.87
C ARG A 123 5.79 4.03 5.25
N LEU A 124 4.76 4.28 4.46
CA LEU A 124 4.15 3.29 3.57
C LEU A 124 4.78 3.42 2.19
N TYR A 125 4.98 2.31 1.50
CA TYR A 125 5.44 2.29 0.11
C TYR A 125 4.50 1.49 -0.78
N THR A 126 4.24 1.99 -1.99
CA THR A 126 3.38 1.30 -2.97
C THR A 126 4.08 0.05 -3.52
N VAL A 127 3.43 -1.10 -3.38
CA VAL A 127 3.92 -2.39 -3.92
C VAL A 127 3.15 -2.84 -5.16
N ALA A 128 1.89 -2.43 -5.28
CA ALA A 128 1.04 -2.74 -6.40
C ALA A 128 0.02 -1.64 -6.62
N SER A 129 -0.34 -1.38 -7.86
CA SER A 129 -1.37 -0.41 -8.22
C SER A 129 -2.07 -0.85 -9.50
N ARG A 130 -3.30 -0.37 -9.70
CA ARG A 130 -4.13 -0.70 -10.85
C ARG A 130 -5.03 0.47 -11.23
N GLY A 131 -5.20 0.67 -12.54
CA GLY A 131 -6.06 1.70 -13.13
C GLY A 131 -5.39 3.05 -13.33
N TYR A 132 -4.27 3.31 -12.68
CA TYR A 132 -3.58 4.60 -12.73
C TYR A 132 -2.80 4.83 -14.04
N PRO A 133 -2.62 6.09 -14.48
CA PRO A 133 -1.81 6.42 -15.67
C PRO A 133 -0.34 6.04 -15.53
N VAL A 134 0.17 6.05 -14.29
CA VAL A 134 1.51 5.60 -13.92
C VAL A 134 1.39 4.64 -12.74
N SER A 135 2.29 3.68 -12.62
CA SER A 135 2.21 2.68 -11.55
C SER A 135 2.44 3.30 -10.17
N GLY A 136 3.40 4.24 -10.06
CA GLY A 136 3.83 4.80 -8.77
C GLY A 136 4.39 3.77 -7.81
N ILE A 137 4.84 2.60 -8.30
CA ILE A 137 5.46 1.57 -7.47
C ILE A 137 6.71 2.16 -6.82
N GLY A 138 6.80 2.06 -5.49
CA GLY A 138 7.85 2.69 -4.69
C GLY A 138 7.55 4.14 -4.27
N SER A 139 6.42 4.74 -4.64
CA SER A 139 5.98 6.01 -4.06
C SER A 139 5.72 5.85 -2.56
N GLU A 140 6.07 6.86 -1.76
CA GLU A 140 5.99 6.81 -0.31
C GLU A 140 4.91 7.72 0.27
N VAL A 141 4.30 7.32 1.38
CA VAL A 141 3.41 8.15 2.19
C VAL A 141 3.83 8.05 3.66
N GLY A 142 4.01 9.20 4.32
CA GLY A 142 4.34 9.23 5.74
C GLY A 142 3.16 8.82 6.64
N ILE A 143 3.46 8.25 7.79
CA ILE A 143 2.43 7.92 8.80
C ILE A 143 1.78 9.19 9.33
N GLY A 144 0.46 9.14 9.55
CA GLY A 144 -0.34 10.30 9.95
C GLY A 144 -0.58 11.33 8.84
N LEU A 145 -0.01 11.15 7.64
CA LEU A 145 -0.17 12.07 6.51
C LEU A 145 -1.24 11.57 5.53
N GLY A 146 -2.28 12.37 5.36
CA GLY A 146 -3.41 12.07 4.48
C GLY A 146 -4.23 10.87 4.96
N VAL A 147 -5.30 10.55 4.23
CA VAL A 147 -6.19 9.43 4.59
C VAL A 147 -5.47 8.08 4.68
N ILE A 148 -4.43 7.84 3.85
CA ILE A 148 -3.65 6.60 3.88
C ILE A 148 -2.78 6.53 5.14
N GLY A 149 -2.01 7.59 5.43
CA GLY A 149 -1.13 7.65 6.59
C GLY A 149 -1.90 7.61 7.90
N VAL A 150 -3.05 8.28 7.98
CA VAL A 150 -3.94 8.24 9.15
C VAL A 150 -4.59 6.87 9.32
N ALA A 151 -5.08 6.23 8.25
CA ALA A 151 -5.63 4.87 8.33
C ALA A 151 -4.59 3.89 8.88
N ALA A 152 -3.33 4.03 8.44
CA ALA A 152 -2.25 3.19 8.91
C ALA A 152 -1.89 3.43 10.37
N GLU A 153 -1.80 4.70 10.80
CA GLU A 153 -1.52 5.08 12.18
C GLU A 153 -2.59 4.59 13.15
N GLN A 154 -3.86 4.80 12.80
CA GLN A 154 -4.99 4.54 13.69
C GLN A 154 -5.46 3.08 13.62
N GLY A 155 -5.07 2.32 12.58
CA GLY A 155 -5.56 0.97 12.35
C GLY A 155 -7.07 0.91 12.11
N LYS A 156 -7.66 1.99 11.57
CA LYS A 156 -9.09 2.13 11.28
C LYS A 156 -9.32 2.54 9.82
N PRO A 157 -10.41 2.07 9.18
CA PRO A 157 -10.76 2.53 7.84
C PRO A 157 -11.07 4.02 7.81
N ILE A 158 -10.51 4.74 6.84
CA ILE A 158 -10.82 6.14 6.58
C ILE A 158 -11.52 6.23 5.23
N ARG A 159 -12.73 6.80 5.22
CA ARG A 159 -13.60 6.84 4.04
C ARG A 159 -14.08 8.27 3.80
N ILE A 160 -13.85 8.77 2.60
CA ILE A 160 -14.27 10.09 2.13
C ILE A 160 -15.31 9.88 1.03
N GLY A 161 -16.58 10.14 1.35
CA GLY A 161 -17.69 9.95 0.40
C GLY A 161 -17.77 11.07 -0.65
N ARG A 162 -17.40 12.30 -0.30
CA ARG A 162 -17.41 13.42 -1.23
C ARG A 162 -16.23 14.34 -0.95
N MET A 163 -15.43 14.61 -1.97
CA MET A 163 -14.33 15.56 -1.91
C MET A 163 -14.77 16.95 -2.40
N ALA A 164 -14.25 18.01 -1.76
CA ALA A 164 -14.31 19.34 -2.34
C ALA A 164 -13.32 19.38 -3.52
N SER A 165 -13.78 19.81 -4.69
CA SER A 165 -13.14 19.58 -6.00
C SER A 165 -11.75 20.19 -6.21
N GLU A 166 -11.21 20.91 -5.22
CA GLU A 166 -10.01 21.75 -5.39
C GLU A 166 -8.68 21.08 -4.97
N TYR A 167 -8.69 19.86 -4.41
CA TYR A 167 -7.46 19.23 -3.90
C TYR A 167 -7.25 17.78 -4.34
N SER A 168 -6.09 17.50 -4.95
CA SER A 168 -5.61 16.14 -5.16
C SER A 168 -4.94 15.60 -3.88
N TYR A 169 -5.03 14.29 -3.64
CA TYR A 169 -4.40 13.65 -2.48
C TYR A 169 -2.89 13.93 -2.39
N GLY A 170 -2.16 13.83 -3.51
CA GLY A 170 -0.72 14.06 -3.55
C GLY A 170 -0.33 15.50 -3.17
N THR A 171 -1.14 16.49 -3.59
CA THR A 171 -0.97 17.88 -3.17
C THR A 171 -1.21 18.03 -1.67
N ALA A 172 -2.30 17.47 -1.14
CA ALA A 172 -2.64 17.56 0.27
C ALA A 172 -1.56 16.92 1.18
N VAL A 173 -1.03 15.75 0.81
CA VAL A 173 0.05 15.09 1.56
C VAL A 173 1.33 15.91 1.53
N ARG A 174 1.71 16.46 0.37
CA ARG A 174 2.91 17.30 0.25
C ARG A 174 2.79 18.57 1.10
N ASP A 175 1.68 19.26 1.01
CA ASP A 175 1.46 20.52 1.74
C ASP A 175 1.43 20.27 3.27
N THR A 176 0.83 19.15 3.71
CA THR A 176 0.84 18.74 5.13
C THR A 176 2.25 18.36 5.60
N ALA A 177 3.04 17.66 4.78
CA ALA A 177 4.42 17.32 5.10
C ALA A 177 5.29 18.57 5.26
N LEU A 178 5.17 19.52 4.32
CA LEU A 178 5.85 20.81 4.38
C LEU A 178 5.46 21.60 5.64
N ALA A 179 4.16 21.64 5.98
CA ALA A 179 3.66 22.30 7.18
C ALA A 179 4.15 21.63 8.48
N ALA A 180 4.39 20.33 8.47
CA ALA A 180 4.94 19.57 9.60
C ALA A 180 6.47 19.68 9.74
N GLY A 181 7.14 20.49 8.89
CA GLY A 181 8.60 20.62 8.90
C GLY A 181 9.33 19.35 8.46
N LEU A 182 8.63 18.41 7.81
CA LEU A 182 9.23 17.24 7.21
C LEU A 182 9.80 17.67 5.85
N GLU A 183 11.13 17.66 5.71
CA GLU A 183 11.78 17.86 4.41
C GLU A 183 11.37 16.73 3.46
N TRP A 184 10.44 17.05 2.56
CA TRP A 184 10.16 16.23 1.38
C TRP A 184 11.27 16.49 0.35
N ILE A 185 12.46 15.94 0.59
CA ILE A 185 13.61 16.06 -0.32
C ILE A 185 13.27 15.30 -1.60
N CYS A 186 12.84 15.98 -2.66
CA CYS A 186 12.43 15.29 -3.89
C CYS A 186 12.78 16.04 -5.17
N ASP A 187 14.06 15.96 -5.56
CA ASP A 187 14.37 15.84 -7.01
C ASP A 187 14.34 14.36 -7.47
N THR A 188 14.25 13.39 -6.54
CA THR A 188 14.37 11.94 -6.84
C THR A 188 13.18 11.07 -6.41
N ALA A 189 12.07 11.64 -5.89
CA ALA A 189 10.94 10.80 -5.46
C ALA A 189 10.08 10.29 -6.59
N ILE A 190 9.67 9.03 -6.46
CA ILE A 190 8.71 8.39 -7.35
C ILE A 190 7.36 9.09 -7.17
N PRO A 191 6.76 9.64 -8.25
CA PRO A 191 5.47 10.31 -8.17
C PRO A 191 4.37 9.40 -7.63
N TYR A 192 3.52 9.96 -6.76
CA TYR A 192 2.31 9.28 -6.30
C TYR A 192 1.34 9.09 -7.50
N PRO A 193 0.79 7.88 -7.72
CA PRO A 193 0.07 7.56 -8.96
C PRO A 193 -1.40 8.02 -8.96
N GLY A 194 -1.90 8.60 -7.86
CA GLY A 194 -3.32 8.83 -7.67
C GLY A 194 -3.99 9.80 -8.64
N LEU A 195 -5.32 9.79 -8.61
CA LEU A 195 -6.14 10.64 -9.46
C LEU A 195 -5.89 12.13 -9.19
N LYS A 196 -5.99 12.94 -10.26
CA LYS A 196 -5.88 14.41 -10.15
C LYS A 196 -7.08 15.01 -9.41
N ALA A 197 -8.27 14.46 -9.63
CA ALA A 197 -9.54 14.95 -9.06
C ALA A 197 -10.44 13.78 -8.62
N PRO A 198 -10.03 13.01 -7.59
CA PRO A 198 -10.90 12.00 -6.99
C PRO A 198 -12.10 12.69 -6.31
N GLN A 199 -13.28 12.10 -6.43
CA GLN A 199 -14.49 12.57 -5.73
C GLN A 199 -14.83 11.72 -4.51
N SER A 200 -14.34 10.48 -4.44
CA SER A 200 -14.43 9.65 -3.24
C SER A 200 -13.18 8.77 -3.07
N GLN A 201 -12.87 8.41 -1.83
CA GLN A 201 -11.69 7.62 -1.46
C GLN A 201 -11.97 6.71 -0.27
N ILE A 202 -11.27 5.58 -0.20
CA ILE A 202 -11.22 4.72 0.98
C ILE A 202 -9.81 4.18 1.22
N ALA A 203 -9.32 4.36 2.44
CA ALA A 203 -8.09 3.76 2.93
C ALA A 203 -8.46 2.66 3.95
N MET A 204 -8.22 1.42 3.57
CA MET A 204 -8.52 0.23 4.37
C MET A 204 -7.22 -0.36 4.93
N PRO A 205 -6.98 -0.29 6.26
CA PRO A 205 -5.77 -0.87 6.85
C PRO A 205 -5.78 -2.39 6.76
N ILE A 206 -4.63 -2.97 6.46
CA ILE A 206 -4.37 -4.40 6.52
C ILE A 206 -3.76 -4.68 7.89
N LEU A 207 -4.47 -5.41 8.75
CA LEU A 207 -4.12 -5.62 10.15
C LEU A 207 -3.64 -7.06 10.42
N ARG A 208 -2.55 -7.20 11.17
CA ARG A 208 -2.06 -8.46 11.74
C ARG A 208 -1.91 -8.29 13.25
N ASP A 209 -2.54 -9.15 14.04
CA ASP A 209 -2.49 -9.10 15.51
C ASP A 209 -2.80 -7.71 16.08
N GLY A 210 -3.78 -7.02 15.48
CA GLY A 210 -4.18 -5.65 15.84
C GLY A 210 -3.25 -4.53 15.37
N LYS A 211 -2.16 -4.85 14.66
CA LYS A 211 -1.19 -3.87 14.14
C LYS A 211 -1.32 -3.74 12.62
N THR A 212 -1.25 -2.51 12.11
CA THR A 212 -1.18 -2.25 10.67
C THR A 212 0.11 -2.81 10.08
N ILE A 213 0.01 -3.58 9.00
CA ILE A 213 1.14 -4.05 8.18
C ILE A 213 1.14 -3.44 6.77
N GLY A 214 0.02 -2.86 6.34
CA GLY A 214 -0.14 -2.19 5.05
C GLY A 214 -1.51 -1.50 4.95
N VAL A 215 -1.79 -0.91 3.79
CA VAL A 215 -3.07 -0.27 3.47
C VAL A 215 -3.49 -0.68 2.06
N LEU A 216 -4.72 -1.15 1.91
CA LEU A 216 -5.42 -1.24 0.65
C LEU A 216 -6.14 0.09 0.42
N PHE A 217 -5.77 0.82 -0.61
CA PHE A 217 -6.33 2.12 -0.94
C PHE A 217 -7.09 2.07 -2.26
N ALA A 218 -8.23 2.75 -2.32
CA ALA A 218 -9.01 2.92 -3.53
C ALA A 218 -9.56 4.34 -3.63
N GLU A 219 -9.70 4.82 -4.86
CA GLU A 219 -10.30 6.11 -5.15
C GLU A 219 -11.17 6.06 -6.39
N SER A 220 -12.03 7.08 -6.54
CA SER A 220 -13.03 7.13 -7.59
C SER A 220 -13.19 8.54 -8.14
N PRO A 221 -13.42 8.70 -9.46
CA PRO A 221 -13.92 9.95 -10.01
C PRO A 221 -15.40 10.19 -9.63
N GLU A 222 -16.11 9.17 -9.13
CA GLU A 222 -17.51 9.27 -8.72
C GLU A 222 -17.63 9.59 -7.22
N PRO A 223 -18.55 10.47 -6.83
CA PRO A 223 -18.85 10.69 -5.42
C PRO A 223 -19.60 9.47 -4.86
N ASN A 224 -19.44 9.23 -3.57
CA ASN A 224 -20.15 8.22 -2.79
C ASN A 224 -20.01 6.77 -3.30
N GLN A 225 -18.98 6.45 -4.11
CA GLN A 225 -18.72 5.07 -4.54
C GLN A 225 -18.46 4.16 -3.33
N PHE A 226 -17.69 4.64 -2.35
CA PHE A 226 -17.36 3.88 -1.13
C PHE A 226 -18.35 4.19 -0.01
N ARG A 227 -19.23 3.25 0.30
CA ARG A 227 -20.20 3.32 1.42
C ARG A 227 -19.81 2.31 2.51
N TYR A 228 -20.68 2.17 3.51
CA TYR A 228 -20.46 1.23 4.61
C TYR A 228 -20.41 -0.23 4.13
N ASP A 229 -21.23 -0.61 3.16
CA ASP A 229 -21.21 -1.98 2.64
C ASP A 229 -19.89 -2.28 1.88
N GLU A 230 -19.36 -1.31 1.11
CA GLU A 230 -18.02 -1.43 0.51
C GLU A 230 -16.91 -1.46 1.57
N GLU A 231 -17.01 -0.63 2.63
CA GLU A 231 -16.07 -0.63 3.77
C GLU A 231 -16.03 -2.02 4.42
N ASP A 232 -17.19 -2.61 4.73
CA ASP A 232 -17.30 -3.95 5.31
C ASP A 232 -16.76 -5.03 4.36
N ALA A 233 -17.14 -4.99 3.09
CA ALA A 233 -16.69 -5.97 2.09
C ALA A 233 -15.17 -5.90 1.85
N LEU A 234 -14.58 -4.70 1.80
CA LEU A 234 -13.15 -4.48 1.69
C LEU A 234 -12.41 -4.91 2.95
N SER A 235 -13.01 -4.77 4.14
CA SER A 235 -12.41 -5.24 5.39
C SER A 235 -12.18 -6.76 5.39
N LEU A 236 -13.10 -7.53 4.78
CA LEU A 236 -12.95 -8.98 4.61
C LEU A 236 -11.81 -9.33 3.65
N VAL A 237 -11.68 -8.59 2.54
CA VAL A 237 -10.57 -8.75 1.60
C VAL A 237 -9.24 -8.41 2.27
N ALA A 238 -9.18 -7.30 3.01
CA ALA A 238 -7.98 -6.89 3.75
C ALA A 238 -7.58 -7.91 4.84
N GLY A 239 -8.56 -8.50 5.53
CA GLY A 239 -8.33 -9.59 6.47
C GLY A 239 -7.72 -10.82 5.82
N GLN A 240 -8.26 -11.26 4.68
CA GLN A 240 -7.72 -12.39 3.93
C GLN A 240 -6.31 -12.11 3.38
N LEU A 241 -6.07 -10.90 2.87
CA LEU A 241 -4.73 -10.45 2.46
C LEU A 241 -3.74 -10.55 3.61
N SER A 242 -4.09 -10.09 4.80
CA SER A 242 -3.23 -10.16 5.98
C SER A 242 -2.78 -11.59 6.30
N VAL A 243 -3.72 -12.54 6.27
CA VAL A 243 -3.44 -13.96 6.51
C VAL A 243 -2.49 -14.52 5.44
N LEU A 244 -2.78 -14.27 4.16
CA LEU A 244 -1.99 -14.81 3.05
C LEU A 244 -0.59 -14.19 2.98
N ILE A 245 -0.45 -12.88 3.26
CA ILE A 245 0.86 -12.21 3.41
C ILE A 245 1.67 -12.91 4.51
N SER A 246 1.03 -13.24 5.63
CA SER A 246 1.70 -13.84 6.78
C SER A 246 2.15 -15.29 6.51
N LEU A 247 1.35 -16.07 5.78
CA LEU A 247 1.72 -17.44 5.39
C LEU A 247 2.97 -17.46 4.49
N GLN A 248 3.02 -16.56 3.51
CA GLN A 248 4.19 -16.42 2.62
C GLN A 248 5.48 -16.05 3.38
N GLN A 249 5.36 -15.40 4.54
CA GLN A 249 6.50 -15.04 5.40
C GLN A 249 6.98 -16.20 6.31
N HIS A 250 6.15 -17.23 6.56
CA HIS A 250 6.45 -18.29 7.54
C HIS A 250 6.91 -19.63 6.92
N GLU A 251 6.72 -19.87 5.62
CA GLU A 251 6.90 -21.20 4.99
C GLU A 251 8.36 -21.67 4.76
N GLU A 252 9.35 -21.14 5.47
CA GLU A 252 10.77 -21.52 5.27
C GLU A 252 11.24 -22.64 6.21
N THR A 253 10.99 -23.89 5.85
CA THR A 253 11.75 -25.03 6.39
C THR A 253 12.19 -25.97 5.26
N ALA A 254 13.50 -26.27 5.24
CA ALA A 254 14.23 -27.23 4.41
C ALA A 254 14.67 -26.75 3.01
N GLU A 255 15.90 -26.25 2.91
CA GLU A 255 17.04 -26.86 2.17
C GLU A 255 18.14 -25.82 1.92
N LYS A 256 19.41 -26.24 2.04
CA LYS A 256 20.55 -25.35 1.78
C LYS A 256 20.61 -25.01 0.29
N ALA A 257 20.75 -23.73 -0.03
CA ALA A 257 21.01 -23.26 -1.38
C ALA A 257 22.25 -23.96 -1.95
N THR A 258 22.11 -24.53 -3.15
CA THR A 258 23.24 -25.15 -3.86
C THR A 258 23.93 -24.04 -4.64
N LEU A 259 25.26 -23.95 -4.52
CA LEU A 259 26.03 -22.96 -5.27
C LEU A 259 26.00 -23.34 -6.77
N VAL A 260 25.13 -22.68 -7.53
CA VAL A 260 25.17 -22.71 -8.99
C VAL A 260 26.01 -21.51 -9.44
N ALA A 261 27.15 -21.80 -10.06
CA ALA A 261 28.02 -20.76 -10.63
C ALA A 261 27.32 -20.10 -11.84
N ALA A 262 27.52 -18.79 -12.00
CA ALA A 262 27.03 -18.05 -13.15
C ALA A 262 27.49 -18.66 -14.48
N PRO A 263 26.66 -18.60 -15.55
CA PRO A 263 27.15 -18.75 -16.91
C PRO A 263 28.26 -17.72 -17.17
N GLY A 264 29.33 -18.14 -17.87
CA GLY A 264 30.50 -17.29 -18.14
C GLY A 264 30.19 -15.99 -18.88
N GLU A 265 31.12 -15.03 -18.78
CA GLU A 265 31.05 -13.64 -19.29
C GLU A 265 30.11 -13.46 -20.48
N MET A 266 28.93 -12.89 -20.21
CA MET A 266 28.03 -12.45 -21.28
C MET A 266 28.49 -11.10 -21.83
N ALA A 267 28.71 -11.05 -23.14
CA ALA A 267 28.93 -9.84 -23.91
C ALA A 267 27.63 -9.00 -23.95
N GLY A 268 27.44 -8.14 -22.96
CA GLY A 268 26.33 -7.18 -22.90
C GLY A 268 26.81 -5.76 -22.60
N SER A 269 25.92 -4.78 -22.73
CA SER A 269 26.18 -3.38 -22.39
C SER A 269 26.67 -3.23 -20.94
N GLU A 270 27.50 -2.23 -20.68
CA GLU A 270 27.91 -1.90 -19.30
C GLU A 270 26.69 -1.42 -18.51
N ILE A 271 26.47 -1.99 -17.32
CA ILE A 271 25.43 -1.60 -16.38
C ILE A 271 26.13 -0.99 -15.17
N ARG A 272 26.03 0.33 -14.99
CA ARG A 272 26.67 1.04 -13.89
C ARG A 272 25.72 1.21 -12.73
N ILE A 273 26.09 0.73 -11.56
CA ILE A 273 25.29 0.87 -10.35
C ILE A 273 26.02 1.80 -9.38
N ARG A 274 25.36 2.90 -9.00
CA ARG A 274 25.83 3.80 -7.96
C ARG A 274 25.01 3.60 -6.69
N HIS A 275 25.67 3.30 -5.58
CA HIS A 275 25.04 3.17 -4.27
C HIS A 275 25.47 4.30 -3.34
N TYR A 276 24.49 4.96 -2.73
CA TYR A 276 24.69 5.99 -1.73
C TYR A 276 24.42 5.41 -0.34
N ARG A 277 25.46 5.32 0.49
CA ARG A 277 25.39 4.64 1.79
C ARG A 277 24.53 5.33 2.84
N ALA A 278 24.22 6.61 2.66
CA ALA A 278 23.50 7.41 3.65
C ALA A 278 22.06 6.87 3.87
N ASP A 279 21.41 6.47 2.79
CA ASP A 279 20.00 6.06 2.76
C ASP A 279 19.75 4.82 1.89
N ASP A 280 20.82 4.14 1.48
CA ASP A 280 20.80 2.97 0.60
C ASP A 280 20.14 3.25 -0.76
N THR A 281 20.25 4.49 -1.25
CA THR A 281 19.79 4.86 -2.58
C THR A 281 20.65 4.21 -3.67
N ILE A 282 19.99 3.66 -4.69
CA ILE A 282 20.60 3.08 -5.88
C ILE A 282 20.15 3.82 -7.13
N PHE A 283 21.14 4.17 -7.95
CA PHE A 283 20.96 4.61 -9.33
C PHE A 283 21.52 3.55 -10.28
N VAL A 284 20.83 3.35 -11.40
CA VAL A 284 21.40 2.67 -12.57
C VAL A 284 21.77 3.77 -13.56
N ASP A 285 23.05 3.82 -13.92
CA ASP A 285 23.67 4.91 -14.68
C ASP A 285 23.44 6.28 -14.01
N HIS A 286 22.42 7.00 -14.46
CA HIS A 286 22.04 8.33 -13.96
C HIS A 286 20.60 8.35 -13.42
N ASP A 287 19.87 7.25 -13.55
CA ASP A 287 18.46 7.15 -13.23
C ASP A 287 18.22 6.52 -11.86
N TYR A 288 17.42 7.19 -11.05
CA TYR A 288 17.03 6.70 -9.73
C TYR A 288 16.21 5.40 -9.86
N LEU A 289 16.66 4.35 -9.19
CA LEU A 289 15.98 3.05 -9.17
C LEU A 289 15.15 2.87 -7.91
N ILE A 290 15.80 2.88 -6.74
CA ILE A 290 15.21 2.49 -5.45
C ILE A 290 16.07 3.01 -4.29
N LYS A 291 15.53 3.04 -3.07
CA LYS A 291 16.27 3.43 -1.85
C LYS A 291 15.88 2.56 -0.64
N GLY A 292 16.55 2.81 0.48
CA GLY A 292 16.27 2.17 1.76
C GLY A 292 16.55 0.66 1.74
N VAL A 293 15.80 -0.10 2.52
CA VAL A 293 16.05 -1.54 2.70
C VAL A 293 16.04 -2.32 1.38
N ALA A 294 15.16 -1.98 0.44
CA ALA A 294 15.14 -2.64 -0.87
C ALA A 294 16.38 -2.31 -1.71
N GLY A 295 16.91 -1.09 -1.58
CA GLY A 295 18.21 -0.72 -2.13
C GLY A 295 19.36 -1.48 -1.46
N ALA A 296 19.37 -1.58 -0.12
CA ALA A 296 20.37 -2.36 0.62
C ALA A 296 20.39 -3.84 0.17
N ILE A 297 19.21 -4.44 -0.02
CA ILE A 297 19.07 -5.81 -0.54
C ILE A 297 19.70 -5.93 -1.93
N LEU A 298 19.34 -5.03 -2.85
CA LEU A 298 19.89 -5.04 -4.21
C LEU A 298 21.42 -4.86 -4.21
N TRP A 299 21.93 -3.90 -3.43
CA TRP A 299 23.37 -3.66 -3.33
C TRP A 299 24.14 -4.90 -2.84
N LYS A 300 23.63 -5.57 -1.80
CA LYS A 300 24.22 -6.80 -1.28
C LYS A 300 24.30 -7.89 -2.34
N ILE A 301 23.18 -8.21 -3.01
CA ILE A 301 23.15 -9.30 -3.99
C ILE A 301 24.03 -9.00 -5.21
N LEU A 302 24.09 -7.73 -5.64
CA LEU A 302 24.98 -7.30 -6.73
C LEU A 302 26.46 -7.41 -6.36
N ARG A 303 26.82 -7.07 -5.12
CA ARG A 303 28.20 -7.25 -4.62
C ARG A 303 28.61 -8.72 -4.56
N GLU A 304 27.72 -9.60 -4.10
CA GLU A 304 27.99 -11.04 -4.08
C GLU A 304 28.14 -11.61 -5.50
N TYR A 305 27.32 -11.16 -6.45
CA TYR A 305 27.47 -11.49 -7.86
C TYR A 305 28.81 -11.01 -8.44
N ALA A 306 29.17 -9.73 -8.25
CA ALA A 306 30.43 -9.17 -8.76
C ALA A 306 31.68 -9.82 -8.15
N GLY A 307 31.63 -10.19 -6.86
CA GLY A 307 32.77 -10.76 -6.15
C GLY A 307 32.95 -12.27 -6.32
N SER A 308 31.86 -13.03 -6.46
CA SER A 308 31.89 -14.51 -6.44
C SER A 308 31.21 -15.19 -7.63
N GLY A 309 30.54 -14.43 -8.50
CA GLY A 309 29.69 -14.99 -9.56
C GLY A 309 28.42 -15.67 -9.04
N ARG A 310 28.06 -15.44 -7.76
CA ARG A 310 26.86 -16.03 -7.15
C ARG A 310 25.60 -15.41 -7.74
N ILE A 311 24.69 -16.28 -8.19
CA ILE A 311 23.42 -15.87 -8.79
C ILE A 311 22.19 -16.30 -7.99
N GLU A 312 22.28 -17.24 -7.05
CA GLU A 312 21.14 -17.73 -6.27
C GLU A 312 21.20 -17.31 -4.80
N PHE A 313 20.06 -16.83 -4.30
CA PHE A 313 19.90 -16.28 -2.96
C PHE A 313 18.64 -16.82 -2.28
N SER A 314 18.60 -16.74 -0.94
CA SER A 314 17.46 -17.17 -0.14
C SER A 314 16.96 -16.06 0.79
N ASN A 315 15.65 -15.99 0.98
CA ASN A 315 15.02 -15.05 1.89
C ASN A 315 15.55 -15.21 3.32
N ARG A 316 15.77 -16.45 3.78
CA ARG A 316 16.37 -16.75 5.09
C ARG A 316 17.71 -16.07 5.30
N GLU A 317 18.60 -16.10 4.30
CA GLU A 317 19.92 -15.48 4.45
C GLU A 317 19.83 -13.96 4.52
N LEU A 318 18.90 -13.36 3.76
CA LEU A 318 18.66 -11.92 3.83
C LEU A 318 18.10 -11.54 5.21
N ARG A 319 17.14 -12.32 5.75
CA ARG A 319 16.61 -12.10 7.11
C ARG A 319 17.68 -12.14 8.20
N LEU A 320 18.66 -13.03 8.04
CA LEU A 320 19.73 -13.22 9.03
C LEU A 320 20.89 -12.23 8.86
N ASP A 321 20.90 -11.42 7.79
CA ASP A 321 21.98 -10.47 7.55
C ASP A 321 21.78 -9.18 8.36
N PRO A 322 22.65 -8.91 9.37
CA PRO A 322 22.54 -7.71 10.19
C PRO A 322 22.82 -6.41 9.42
N THR A 323 23.47 -6.48 8.25
CA THR A 323 23.81 -5.30 7.45
C THR A 323 22.60 -4.70 6.74
N LEU A 324 21.55 -5.50 6.49
CA LEU A 324 20.34 -5.06 5.78
C LEU A 324 19.39 -4.23 6.64
N ARG A 325 19.72 -4.00 7.92
CA ARG A 325 18.92 -3.23 8.90
C ARG A 325 17.43 -3.62 8.87
N LEU A 326 17.16 -4.89 8.61
CA LEU A 326 15.80 -5.43 8.64
C LEU A 326 15.29 -5.35 10.08
N PRO A 327 14.06 -4.86 10.33
CA PRO A 327 13.51 -4.81 11.67
C PRO A 327 13.52 -6.20 12.34
N GLU A 328 13.66 -6.23 13.68
CA GLU A 328 13.87 -7.45 14.50
C GLU A 328 12.85 -8.57 14.25
N TYR A 329 11.65 -8.19 13.80
CA TYR A 329 10.70 -9.08 13.14
C TYR A 329 10.72 -8.70 11.66
N SER A 330 11.10 -9.63 10.78
CA SER A 330 11.25 -9.44 9.32
C SER A 330 9.93 -9.14 8.61
N GLU A 331 9.19 -8.13 9.06
CA GLU A 331 7.97 -7.66 8.46
C GLU A 331 8.35 -7.08 7.08
N ASN A 332 7.83 -7.73 6.04
CA ASN A 332 7.80 -7.26 4.66
C ASN A 332 9.08 -7.47 3.83
N LEU A 333 9.93 -8.46 4.10
CA LEU A 333 11.02 -8.83 3.16
C LEU A 333 10.47 -9.21 1.77
N GLU A 334 9.48 -10.10 1.72
CA GLU A 334 8.84 -10.55 0.48
C GLU A 334 8.22 -9.38 -0.29
N ALA A 335 7.58 -8.44 0.42
CA ALA A 335 7.02 -7.25 -0.21
C ALA A 335 8.10 -6.33 -0.77
N ARG A 336 9.27 -6.23 -0.13
CA ARG A 336 10.43 -5.50 -0.65
C ARG A 336 11.06 -6.19 -1.86
N LEU A 337 11.09 -7.53 -1.89
CA LEU A 337 11.51 -8.29 -3.06
C LEU A 337 10.55 -8.10 -4.23
N VAL A 338 9.23 -8.10 -3.98
CA VAL A 338 8.21 -7.76 -4.99
C VAL A 338 8.40 -6.34 -5.49
N LEU A 339 8.59 -5.36 -4.60
CA LEU A 339 8.90 -3.98 -4.97
C LEU A 339 10.13 -3.90 -5.88
N LEU A 340 11.23 -4.55 -5.47
CA LEU A 340 12.49 -4.54 -6.20
C LEU A 340 12.35 -5.18 -7.58
N GLN A 341 11.71 -6.36 -7.66
CA GLN A 341 11.44 -7.05 -8.92
C GLN A 341 10.64 -6.15 -9.89
N ARG A 342 9.59 -5.49 -9.39
CA ARG A 342 8.76 -4.60 -10.22
C ARG A 342 9.54 -3.37 -10.67
N ARG A 343 10.34 -2.74 -9.80
CA ARG A 343 11.17 -1.58 -10.15
C ARG A 343 12.22 -1.90 -11.20
N LEU A 344 12.86 -3.07 -11.08
CA LEU A 344 13.82 -3.56 -12.07
C LEU A 344 13.14 -3.81 -13.43
N CYS A 345 11.97 -4.45 -13.42
CA CYS A 345 11.18 -4.71 -14.63
C CYS A 345 10.69 -3.42 -15.30
N GLU A 346 10.18 -2.45 -14.53
CA GLU A 346 9.71 -1.15 -15.05
C GLU A 346 10.80 -0.34 -15.73
N ARG A 347 12.04 -0.45 -15.24
CA ARG A 347 13.18 0.32 -15.75
C ARG A 347 13.93 -0.38 -16.88
N ASP A 348 13.71 -1.67 -17.08
CA ASP A 348 14.37 -2.50 -18.10
C ASP A 348 15.89 -2.32 -18.15
N VAL A 349 16.52 -2.39 -16.96
CA VAL A 349 17.94 -2.05 -16.75
C VAL A 349 18.91 -3.22 -17.00
N GLY A 350 18.45 -4.30 -17.63
CA GLY A 350 19.25 -5.51 -17.82
C GLY A 350 19.60 -6.26 -16.53
N ILE A 351 18.92 -5.95 -15.42
CA ILE A 351 19.00 -6.69 -14.15
C ILE A 351 17.58 -7.15 -13.81
N SER A 352 17.40 -8.43 -13.50
CA SER A 352 16.14 -8.97 -12.99
C SER A 352 16.35 -9.91 -11.83
N ILE A 353 15.28 -10.11 -11.06
CA ILE A 353 15.23 -11.06 -9.95
C ILE A 353 14.05 -12.00 -10.20
N ASP A 354 14.35 -13.27 -10.39
CA ASP A 354 13.36 -14.30 -10.72
C ASP A 354 13.25 -15.32 -9.58
N ARG A 355 12.04 -15.78 -9.28
CA ARG A 355 11.86 -16.87 -8.31
C ARG A 355 12.46 -18.15 -8.88
N CYS A 356 13.32 -18.81 -8.12
CA CYS A 356 13.85 -20.13 -8.48
C CYS A 356 13.42 -21.24 -7.49
N GLY A 357 12.53 -20.92 -6.57
CA GLY A 357 11.93 -21.86 -5.62
C GLY A 357 11.28 -21.12 -4.45
N ARG A 358 10.66 -21.87 -3.53
CA ARG A 358 10.11 -21.28 -2.30
C ARG A 358 11.23 -20.63 -1.48
N GLY A 359 11.04 -19.38 -1.09
CA GLY A 359 12.02 -18.57 -0.35
C GLY A 359 13.36 -18.37 -1.08
N ARG A 360 13.41 -18.61 -2.40
CA ARG A 360 14.63 -18.56 -3.21
C ARG A 360 14.43 -17.75 -4.48
N PHE A 361 15.42 -16.97 -4.82
CA PHE A 361 15.42 -16.17 -6.04
C PHE A 361 16.80 -16.18 -6.69
N ARG A 362 16.80 -15.92 -7.99
CA ARG A 362 17.98 -15.83 -8.81
C ARG A 362 18.12 -14.41 -9.35
N LEU A 363 19.32 -13.86 -9.22
CA LEU A 363 19.72 -12.63 -9.89
C LEU A 363 20.12 -12.97 -11.33
N ILE A 364 19.56 -12.24 -12.29
CA ILE A 364 19.95 -12.29 -13.69
C ILE A 364 20.52 -10.93 -14.06
N VAL A 365 21.71 -10.94 -14.66
CA VAL A 365 22.40 -9.73 -15.12
C VAL A 365 22.75 -9.94 -16.59
N GLY A 366 22.16 -9.13 -17.47
CA GLY A 366 22.32 -9.23 -18.92
C GLY A 366 23.53 -8.50 -19.50
N GLY A 367 24.40 -7.93 -18.65
CA GLY A 367 25.52 -7.10 -19.08
C GLY A 367 26.69 -7.07 -18.10
N ARG A 368 27.71 -6.25 -18.43
CA ARG A 368 28.89 -6.10 -17.58
C ARG A 368 28.58 -5.15 -16.43
N LEU A 369 28.56 -5.68 -15.20
CA LEU A 369 28.23 -4.93 -14.00
C LEU A 369 29.43 -4.12 -13.47
N THR A 370 29.26 -2.81 -13.31
CA THR A 370 30.23 -1.92 -12.64
C THR A 370 29.58 -1.32 -11.39
N LEU A 371 30.17 -1.56 -10.22
CA LEU A 371 29.66 -1.09 -8.93
C LEU A 371 30.48 0.09 -8.41
N GLU A 372 29.83 1.21 -8.13
CA GLU A 372 30.40 2.43 -7.58
C GLU A 372 29.75 2.73 -6.22
N GLU A 373 30.53 2.68 -5.14
CA GLU A 373 30.05 3.09 -3.81
C GLU A 373 30.37 4.56 -3.58
N MET A 374 29.33 5.38 -3.40
CA MET A 374 29.46 6.82 -3.19
C MET A 374 29.48 7.11 -1.68
N GLY A 375 30.53 7.81 -1.23
CA GLY A 375 30.63 8.31 0.14
C GLY A 375 29.61 9.40 0.45
N ALA A 376 29.34 9.64 1.73
CA ALA A 376 28.58 10.80 2.16
C ALA A 376 29.39 12.06 1.82
N GLY A 377 28.92 12.82 0.83
CA GLY A 377 29.40 14.17 0.53
C GLY A 377 28.80 15.19 1.49
#